data_AF-A0A7Z8VJU2-F1
#
_entry.id   AF-A0A7Z8VJU2-F1
#
_cell.length_a   1.000
_cell.length_b   1.000
_cell.length_c   1.000
_cell.angle_alpha   90.00
_cell.angle_beta   90.00
_cell.angle_gamma   90.00
#
_symmetry.space_group_name_H-M   'P 1'
#
loop_
_entity.id
_entity.type
_entity.pdbx_description
1 polymer ?
#
loop_
_entity_poly.entity_id
_entity_poly.type
_entity_poly.pdbx_seq_one_letter_code
_entity_poly.pdbx_strand_id
1 'polypeptide(L)'
;MNAGKGKTTVNSIESKGYHILKSAVIYGANASGKSTVLNALAYMREMVLNRYKVTQSVDKLPHFPFLLNTETETASSHFEIIFLKGDCKYLYGFEVDSEKVYSEWLYADTRGKESRLFQRNIEGNIFYVNQLKFKEGRRLKAIDNQLFIWRCDQEGGEVSKTILEWFYDLNLLNGLQNQPYIDFALEQMKDPNIKAKLLDLLKKADLSINDLKIDEQDIPDEQAK
;
A
#
# COMPACT_ATOMS: atom_id res chain seq x y z
N MET A 1 12.57 -6.95 2.67
CA MET A 1 13.66 -7.96 2.67
C MET A 1 14.75 -7.47 3.60
N ASN A 2 15.14 -8.27 4.61
CA ASN A 2 16.23 -7.94 5.53
C ASN A 2 17.55 -8.40 4.92
N ALA A 3 18.49 -7.49 4.69
CA ALA A 3 19.85 -7.85 4.32
C ALA A 3 20.52 -8.44 5.58
N GLY A 4 20.97 -9.69 5.53
CA GLY A 4 21.52 -10.41 6.68
C GLY A 4 22.53 -9.59 7.50
N LYS A 5 22.55 -9.81 8.82
CA LYS A 5 23.46 -9.12 9.75
C LYS A 5 24.91 -9.20 9.27
N GLY A 6 25.56 -8.05 9.06
CA GLY A 6 27.02 -7.96 9.02
C GLY A 6 27.69 -7.52 7.71
N LYS A 7 26.95 -7.12 6.67
CA LYS A 7 27.59 -6.47 5.50
C LYS A 7 26.76 -5.26 5.05
N THR A 8 27.29 -4.06 5.30
CA THR A 8 26.82 -2.82 4.68
C THR A 8 27.00 -2.94 3.17
N THR A 9 25.94 -3.31 2.45
CA THR A 9 25.95 -3.26 0.98
C THR A 9 25.60 -1.83 0.56
N VAL A 10 26.21 -1.33 -0.53
CA VAL A 10 25.99 0.03 -1.05
C VAL A 10 24.49 0.33 -1.30
N ASN A 11 23.72 -0.73 -1.56
CA ASN A 11 22.29 -0.70 -1.82
C ASN A 11 21.41 -0.99 -0.58
N SER A 12 21.87 -0.61 0.61
CA SER A 12 21.10 -0.77 1.85
C SER A 12 20.93 0.57 2.59
N ILE A 13 19.83 0.68 3.32
CA ILE A 13 19.55 1.75 4.28
C ILE A 13 19.42 1.09 5.64
N GLU A 14 20.04 1.67 6.65
CA GLU A 14 19.80 1.29 8.04
C GLU A 14 18.59 2.05 8.58
N SER A 15 17.62 1.32 9.08
CA SER A 15 16.49 1.89 9.81
C SER A 15 16.26 1.04 11.04
N LYS A 16 16.49 1.63 12.22
CA LYS A 16 16.19 1.02 13.52
C LYS A 16 16.86 -0.36 13.75
N GLY A 17 18.11 -0.49 13.31
CA GLY A 17 18.88 -1.75 13.37
C GLY A 17 18.47 -2.80 12.33
N TYR A 18 17.54 -2.48 11.43
CA TYR A 18 17.28 -3.27 10.23
C TYR A 18 18.12 -2.73 9.06
N HIS A 19 18.74 -3.63 8.31
CA HIS A 19 19.36 -3.30 7.03
C HIS A 19 18.38 -3.64 5.91
N ILE A 20 17.82 -2.61 5.29
CA ILE A 20 16.78 -2.73 4.28
C ILE A 20 17.40 -2.45 2.92
N LEU A 21 17.14 -3.32 1.95
CA LEU A 21 17.55 -3.10 0.56
C LEU A 21 16.77 -1.92 -0.04
N LYS A 22 17.48 -1.01 -0.73
CA LYS A 22 16.84 0.13 -1.43
C LYS A 22 16.05 -0.31 -2.66
N SER A 23 16.44 -1.44 -3.25
CA SER A 23 15.76 -2.02 -4.42
C SER A 23 15.80 -3.55 -4.37
N ALA A 24 14.77 -4.15 -4.95
CA ALA A 24 14.65 -5.58 -5.14
C ALA A 24 14.00 -5.84 -6.51
N VAL A 25 14.38 -6.94 -7.15
CA VAL A 25 13.80 -7.34 -8.45
C VAL A 25 13.23 -8.74 -8.32
N ILE A 26 12.01 -8.93 -8.83
CA ILE A 26 11.31 -10.22 -8.84
C ILE A 26 11.40 -10.79 -10.26
N TYR A 27 12.14 -11.88 -10.42
CA TYR A 27 12.29 -12.61 -11.69
C TYR A 27 11.52 -13.94 -11.65
N GLY A 28 11.11 -14.41 -12.82
CA GLY A 28 10.38 -15.68 -12.98
C GLY A 28 9.82 -15.83 -14.38
N ALA A 29 9.41 -17.05 -14.74
CA ALA A 29 8.82 -17.37 -16.04
C ALA A 29 7.56 -16.54 -16.33
N ASN A 30 7.14 -16.48 -17.60
CA ASN A 30 5.83 -15.90 -17.93
C ASN A 30 4.72 -16.64 -17.16
N ALA A 31 3.68 -15.91 -16.75
CA ALA A 31 2.59 -16.41 -15.92
C ALA A 31 2.98 -16.95 -14.52
N SER A 32 4.23 -16.73 -14.05
CA SER A 32 4.67 -17.17 -12.71
C SER A 32 4.10 -16.33 -11.53
N GLY A 33 3.09 -15.49 -11.76
CA GLY A 33 2.45 -14.69 -10.71
C GLY A 33 3.15 -13.39 -10.30
N LYS A 34 4.21 -12.95 -11.00
CA LYS A 34 4.92 -11.68 -10.67
C LYS A 34 3.98 -10.47 -10.63
N SER A 35 3.17 -10.30 -11.67
CA SER A 35 2.17 -9.23 -11.73
C SER A 35 1.08 -9.43 -10.68
N THR A 36 0.73 -10.67 -10.35
CA THR A 36 -0.23 -10.99 -9.28
C THR A 36 0.25 -10.48 -7.92
N VAL A 37 1.54 -10.60 -7.60
CA VAL A 37 2.10 -10.04 -6.36
C VAL A 37 1.95 -8.51 -6.31
N LEU A 38 2.24 -7.82 -7.41
CA LEU A 38 2.08 -6.36 -7.49
C LEU A 38 0.59 -5.95 -7.43
N ASN A 39 -0.28 -6.70 -8.09
CA ASN A 39 -1.73 -6.47 -8.07
C ASN A 39 -2.32 -6.72 -6.68
N ALA A 40 -1.84 -7.75 -5.95
CA ALA A 40 -2.25 -8.02 -4.58
C ALA A 40 -1.85 -6.88 -3.63
N LEU A 41 -0.64 -6.33 -3.81
CA LEU A 41 -0.20 -5.15 -3.06
C LEU A 41 -1.04 -3.91 -3.39
N ALA A 42 -1.38 -3.71 -4.66
CA ALA A 42 -2.29 -2.65 -5.11
C ALA A 42 -3.67 -2.80 -4.48
N TYR A 43 -4.26 -3.98 -4.56
CA TYR A 43 -5.53 -4.30 -3.93
C TYR A 43 -5.50 -4.01 -2.43
N MET A 44 -4.47 -4.47 -1.72
CA MET A 44 -4.31 -4.24 -0.29
C MET A 44 -4.30 -2.73 0.02
N ARG A 45 -3.57 -1.94 -0.76
CA ARG A 45 -3.54 -0.48 -0.63
C ARG A 45 -4.92 0.15 -0.87
N GLU A 46 -5.58 -0.19 -1.97
CA GLU A 46 -6.89 0.38 -2.32
C GLU A 46 -7.94 0.05 -1.25
N MET A 47 -7.89 -1.18 -0.70
CA MET A 47 -8.71 -1.60 0.43
C MET A 47 -8.40 -0.76 1.67
N VAL A 48 -7.14 -0.71 2.15
CA VAL A 48 -6.81 0.04 3.38
C VAL A 48 -7.15 1.52 3.29
N LEU A 49 -7.00 2.13 2.11
CA LEU A 49 -7.37 3.52 1.87
C LEU A 49 -8.86 3.74 1.55
N ASN A 50 -9.68 2.70 1.63
CA ASN A 50 -11.11 2.67 1.28
C ASN A 50 -11.42 3.39 -0.05
N ARG A 51 -10.62 3.13 -1.09
CA ARG A 51 -10.75 3.79 -2.40
C ARG A 51 -11.99 3.35 -3.16
N TYR A 52 -12.52 2.19 -2.80
CA TYR A 52 -13.80 1.66 -3.28
C TYR A 52 -15.02 2.31 -2.62
N LYS A 53 -14.82 3.21 -1.64
CA LYS A 53 -15.87 4.00 -0.99
C LYS A 53 -16.96 3.16 -0.34
N VAL A 54 -16.56 2.09 0.35
CA VAL A 54 -17.47 1.25 1.13
C VAL A 54 -17.89 2.01 2.38
N THR A 55 -19.20 2.20 2.55
CA THR A 55 -19.77 3.05 3.62
C THR A 55 -20.99 2.42 4.31
N GLN A 56 -21.76 1.60 3.60
CA GLN A 56 -22.99 0.97 4.09
C GLN A 56 -22.80 -0.52 4.25
N SER A 57 -23.57 -1.17 5.13
CA SER A 57 -23.52 -2.63 5.33
C SER A 57 -23.95 -3.47 4.13
N VAL A 58 -24.56 -2.83 3.12
CA VAL A 58 -25.00 -3.47 1.87
C VAL A 58 -23.98 -3.33 0.74
N ASP A 59 -22.96 -2.48 0.93
CA ASP A 59 -21.90 -2.29 -0.05
C ASP A 59 -21.05 -3.57 -0.14
N LYS A 60 -20.69 -3.96 -1.37
CA LYS A 60 -19.82 -5.12 -1.61
C LYS A 60 -18.36 -4.72 -1.56
N LEU A 61 -17.54 -5.64 -1.09
CA LEU A 61 -16.10 -5.51 -1.16
C LEU A 61 -15.62 -6.02 -2.52
N PRO A 62 -14.63 -5.37 -3.15
CA PRO A 62 -13.99 -5.95 -4.31
C PRO A 62 -13.26 -7.21 -3.86
N HIS A 63 -13.44 -8.30 -4.60
CA HIS A 63 -12.81 -9.57 -4.30
C HIS A 63 -12.35 -10.23 -5.59
N PHE A 64 -11.08 -10.68 -5.59
CA PHE A 64 -10.43 -11.27 -6.74
C PHE A 64 -9.85 -12.64 -6.33
N PRO A 65 -10.68 -13.69 -6.24
CA PRO A 65 -10.24 -15.01 -5.81
C PRO A 65 -9.26 -15.63 -6.82
N PHE A 66 -8.50 -16.62 -6.35
CA PHE A 66 -7.61 -17.39 -7.22
C PHE A 66 -8.40 -18.45 -7.98
N LEU A 67 -8.80 -18.12 -9.22
CA LEU A 67 -9.68 -18.95 -10.05
C LEU A 67 -9.04 -20.22 -10.64
N LEU A 68 -7.71 -20.37 -10.53
CA LEU A 68 -7.00 -21.53 -11.12
C LEU A 68 -6.91 -22.73 -10.16
N ASN A 69 -7.58 -22.67 -9.01
CA ASN A 69 -7.74 -23.78 -8.08
C ASN A 69 -9.20 -23.84 -7.62
N THR A 70 -9.83 -24.99 -7.83
CA THR A 70 -11.24 -25.26 -7.48
C THR A 70 -11.52 -25.13 -5.99
N GLU A 71 -10.50 -25.32 -5.13
CA GLU A 71 -10.65 -25.12 -3.68
C GLU A 71 -10.68 -23.64 -3.29
N THR A 72 -10.11 -22.76 -4.11
CA THR A 72 -9.97 -21.33 -3.79
C THR A 72 -10.86 -20.43 -4.63
N GLU A 73 -11.64 -20.98 -5.55
CA GLU A 73 -12.52 -20.21 -6.45
C GLU A 73 -13.59 -19.41 -5.68
N THR A 74 -13.99 -19.90 -4.51
CA THR A 74 -14.93 -19.24 -3.59
C THR A 74 -14.30 -18.85 -2.25
N ALA A 75 -13.00 -19.11 -2.06
CA ALA A 75 -12.33 -18.84 -0.78
C ALA A 75 -12.07 -17.35 -0.58
N SER A 76 -12.00 -16.94 0.69
CA SER A 76 -11.52 -15.62 1.09
C SER A 76 -10.06 -15.40 0.68
N SER A 77 -9.68 -14.14 0.54
CA SER A 77 -8.31 -13.72 0.24
C SER A 77 -7.64 -13.11 1.47
N HIS A 78 -6.40 -13.54 1.74
CA HIS A 78 -5.61 -13.11 2.89
C HIS A 78 -4.46 -12.18 2.47
N PHE A 79 -4.28 -11.08 3.19
CA PHE A 79 -3.22 -10.10 2.94
C PHE A 79 -2.51 -9.75 4.24
N GLU A 80 -1.19 -9.74 4.22
CA GLU A 80 -0.36 -9.31 5.34
C GLU A 80 0.87 -8.55 4.85
N ILE A 81 1.21 -7.48 5.55
CA ILE A 81 2.40 -6.70 5.28
C ILE A 81 3.11 -6.27 6.56
N ILE A 82 4.44 -6.31 6.49
CA ILE A 82 5.32 -5.79 7.54
C ILE A 82 6.03 -4.55 6.99
N PHE A 83 5.93 -3.43 7.70
CA PHE A 83 6.55 -2.19 7.30
C PHE A 83 7.04 -1.34 8.47
N LEU A 84 7.87 -0.35 8.16
CA LEU A 84 8.36 0.65 9.10
C LEU A 84 7.71 2.01 8.79
N LYS A 85 7.25 2.71 9.84
CA LYS A 85 6.81 4.11 9.77
C LYS A 85 7.27 4.81 11.04
N GLY A 86 8.07 5.86 10.87
CA GLY A 86 8.83 6.47 11.96
C GLY A 86 9.70 5.44 12.68
N ASP A 87 9.62 5.42 14.01
CA ASP A 87 10.35 4.47 14.86
C ASP A 87 9.56 3.20 15.20
N CYS A 88 8.53 2.85 14.44
CA CYS A 88 7.71 1.67 14.73
C CYS A 88 7.68 0.69 13.55
N LYS A 89 7.82 -0.61 13.87
CA LYS A 89 7.54 -1.70 12.93
C LYS A 89 6.11 -2.16 13.13
N TYR A 90 5.34 -2.17 12.06
CA TYR A 90 3.96 -2.66 12.05
C TYR A 90 3.86 -3.96 11.28
N LEU A 91 3.00 -4.85 11.77
CA LEU A 91 2.48 -5.98 11.02
C LEU A 91 0.98 -5.79 10.97
N TYR A 92 0.45 -5.63 9.76
CA TYR A 92 -0.96 -5.39 9.51
C TYR A 92 -1.46 -6.37 8.46
N GLY A 93 -2.65 -6.91 8.69
CA GLY A 93 -3.27 -7.83 7.74
C GLY A 93 -4.76 -7.99 7.96
N PHE A 94 -5.41 -8.55 6.94
CA PHE A 94 -6.83 -8.85 6.93
C PHE A 94 -7.15 -10.00 5.97
N GLU A 95 -8.33 -10.57 6.17
CA GLU A 95 -8.92 -11.61 5.34
C GLU A 95 -10.32 -11.21 4.93
N VAL A 96 -10.64 -11.34 3.64
CA VAL A 96 -11.84 -10.72 3.07
C VAL A 96 -12.36 -11.49 1.86
N ASP A 97 -13.67 -11.47 1.65
CA ASP A 97 -14.33 -11.84 0.39
C ASP A 97 -15.19 -10.67 -0.14
N SER A 98 -16.12 -10.93 -1.07
CA SER A 98 -16.99 -9.88 -1.61
C SER A 98 -18.03 -9.34 -0.62
N GLU A 99 -18.25 -10.04 0.49
CA GLU A 99 -19.32 -9.78 1.46
C GLU A 99 -18.79 -9.14 2.73
N LYS A 100 -17.68 -9.65 3.28
CA LYS A 100 -17.21 -9.26 4.61
C LYS A 100 -15.71 -9.45 4.82
N VAL A 101 -15.22 -8.77 5.85
CA VAL A 101 -13.89 -8.96 6.42
C VAL A 101 -13.98 -10.01 7.53
N TYR A 102 -13.47 -11.21 7.28
CA TYR A 102 -13.47 -12.32 8.22
C TYR A 102 -12.56 -12.06 9.42
N SER A 103 -11.37 -11.53 9.16
CA SER A 103 -10.37 -11.28 10.18
C SER A 103 -9.51 -10.05 9.86
N GLU A 104 -9.01 -9.38 10.90
CA GLU A 104 -8.10 -8.23 10.76
C GLU A 104 -7.26 -8.09 12.03
N TRP A 105 -5.99 -7.73 11.85
CA TRP A 105 -5.06 -7.59 12.96
C TRP A 105 -4.06 -6.47 12.71
N LEU A 106 -3.64 -5.87 13.82
CA LEU A 106 -2.55 -4.91 13.83
C LEU A 106 -1.65 -5.18 15.03
N TYR A 107 -0.36 -5.31 14.75
CA TYR A 107 0.71 -5.43 15.72
C TYR A 107 1.71 -4.31 15.54
N ALA A 108 2.29 -3.85 16.64
CA ALA A 108 3.30 -2.82 16.66
C ALA A 108 4.51 -3.25 17.49
N ASP A 109 5.69 -2.97 16.98
CA ASP A 109 6.97 -3.25 17.62
C ASP A 109 7.86 -1.98 17.63
N THR A 110 7.92 -1.36 18.81
CA THR A 110 8.73 -0.16 19.05
C THR A 110 10.11 -0.44 19.65
N ARG A 111 10.40 -1.63 20.20
CA ARG A 111 11.68 -1.91 20.89
C ARG A 111 12.12 -3.38 20.83
N GLY A 112 11.78 -4.08 19.76
CA GLY A 112 11.99 -5.54 19.62
C GLY A 112 10.96 -6.38 20.39
N LYS A 113 9.91 -5.76 20.93
CA LYS A 113 8.80 -6.45 21.61
C LYS A 113 7.51 -6.13 20.90
N GLU A 114 7.04 -7.10 20.14
CA GLU A 114 5.76 -7.03 19.46
C GLU A 114 4.62 -6.89 20.46
N SER A 115 3.65 -6.03 20.12
CA SER A 115 2.45 -5.80 20.89
C SER A 115 1.25 -5.84 19.97
N ARG A 116 0.32 -6.74 20.26
CA ARG A 116 -0.99 -6.75 19.61
C ARG A 116 -1.74 -5.48 19.98
N LEU A 117 -2.11 -4.69 18.97
CA LEU A 117 -2.89 -3.47 19.11
C LEU A 117 -4.38 -3.80 19.05
N PHE A 118 -4.80 -4.50 18.01
CA PHE A 118 -6.12 -5.12 17.94
C PHE A 118 -6.08 -6.41 17.13
N GLN A 119 -7.10 -7.23 17.32
CA GLN A 119 -7.36 -8.41 16.50
C GLN A 119 -8.85 -8.71 16.52
N ARG A 120 -9.44 -8.95 15.36
CA ARG A 120 -10.80 -9.45 15.24
C ARG A 120 -10.85 -10.67 14.32
N ASN A 121 -11.73 -11.61 14.64
CA ASN A 121 -12.05 -12.75 13.79
C ASN A 121 -13.51 -13.13 14.05
N ILE A 122 -14.34 -13.10 12.99
CA ILE A 122 -15.78 -13.34 13.10
C ILE A 122 -16.06 -14.81 13.48
N GLU A 123 -15.41 -15.77 12.82
CA GLU A 123 -15.66 -17.21 13.02
C GLU A 123 -15.25 -17.69 14.41
N GLY A 124 -14.11 -17.21 14.90
CA GLY A 124 -13.62 -17.49 16.25
C GLY A 124 -14.27 -16.63 17.35
N ASN A 125 -15.18 -15.72 17.00
CA ASN A 125 -15.79 -14.75 17.90
C ASN A 125 -14.76 -13.94 18.72
N ILE A 126 -13.66 -13.56 18.06
CA ILE A 126 -12.56 -12.82 18.66
C ILE A 126 -12.76 -11.34 18.37
N PHE A 127 -12.76 -10.53 19.43
CA PHE A 127 -12.63 -9.07 19.33
C PHE A 127 -11.76 -8.55 20.47
N TYR A 128 -10.49 -8.30 20.16
CA TYR A 128 -9.48 -7.82 21.09
C TYR A 128 -9.02 -6.42 20.70
N VAL A 129 -9.01 -5.52 21.68
CA VAL A 129 -8.40 -4.19 21.57
C VAL A 129 -7.53 -3.94 22.80
N ASN A 130 -6.27 -3.57 22.56
CA ASN A 130 -5.33 -3.22 23.60
C ASN A 130 -5.65 -1.87 24.23
N GLN A 131 -6.25 -1.90 25.42
CA GLN A 131 -6.70 -0.70 26.12
C GLN A 131 -5.59 0.30 26.48
N LEU A 132 -4.33 -0.14 26.52
CA LEU A 132 -3.19 0.70 26.88
C LEU A 132 -2.50 1.28 25.64
N LYS A 133 -2.30 0.44 24.62
CA LYS A 133 -1.50 0.78 23.42
C LYS A 133 -2.32 1.16 22.19
N PHE A 134 -3.62 0.90 22.19
CA PHE A 134 -4.53 1.20 21.09
C PHE A 134 -5.86 1.74 21.63
N LYS A 135 -5.79 2.90 22.29
CA LYS A 135 -6.95 3.54 22.94
C LYS A 135 -8.03 3.97 21.96
N GLU A 136 -7.66 4.30 20.73
CA GLU A 136 -8.57 4.72 19.66
C GLU A 136 -9.58 3.63 19.28
N GLY A 137 -9.22 2.35 19.35
CA GLY A 137 -10.16 1.25 19.12
C GLY A 137 -11.10 0.99 20.29
N ARG A 138 -10.97 1.69 21.42
CA ARG A 138 -11.74 1.41 22.64
C ARG A 138 -13.22 1.72 22.40
N ARG A 139 -14.09 0.72 22.63
CA ARG A 139 -15.56 0.79 22.45
C ARG A 139 -16.00 0.98 21.00
N LEU A 140 -15.08 0.99 20.03
CA LEU A 140 -15.44 0.97 18.62
C LEU A 140 -15.81 -0.44 18.19
N LYS A 141 -16.71 -0.51 17.22
CA LYS A 141 -17.02 -1.70 16.44
C LYS A 141 -17.08 -1.27 14.98
N ALA A 142 -16.62 -2.14 14.10
CA ALA A 142 -16.79 -1.99 12.67
C ALA A 142 -17.87 -2.99 12.21
N ILE A 143 -18.62 -2.62 11.19
CA ILE A 143 -19.54 -3.53 10.50
C ILE A 143 -18.75 -4.57 9.72
N ASP A 144 -19.42 -5.67 9.34
CA ASP A 144 -18.77 -6.85 8.78
C ASP A 144 -18.01 -6.56 7.48
N ASN A 145 -18.50 -5.64 6.66
CA ASN A 145 -17.88 -5.25 5.39
C ASN A 145 -16.96 -4.02 5.51
N GLN A 146 -16.46 -3.71 6.71
CA GLN A 146 -15.61 -2.55 6.95
C GLN A 146 -14.32 -2.97 7.66
N LEU A 147 -13.15 -2.52 7.19
CA LEU A 147 -11.92 -2.65 7.98
C LEU A 147 -12.03 -1.81 9.27
N PHE A 148 -11.64 -2.40 10.40
CA PHE A 148 -11.64 -1.77 11.71
C PHE A 148 -10.68 -0.58 11.75
N ILE A 149 -9.57 -0.64 11.02
CA ILE A 149 -8.65 0.49 10.86
C ILE A 149 -9.33 1.73 10.28
N TRP A 150 -10.27 1.57 9.32
CA TRP A 150 -11.02 2.71 8.77
C TRP A 150 -11.88 3.36 9.84
N ARG A 151 -12.58 2.54 10.64
CA ARG A 151 -13.45 3.03 11.71
C ARG A 151 -12.65 3.79 12.77
N CYS A 152 -11.47 3.30 13.12
CA CYS A 152 -10.58 3.96 14.07
C CYS A 152 -10.03 5.29 13.52
N ASP A 153 -9.66 5.35 12.24
CA ASP A 153 -9.21 6.59 11.57
C ASP A 153 -10.33 7.64 11.51
N GLN A 154 -11.55 7.25 11.15
CA GLN A 154 -12.73 8.12 11.11
C GLN A 154 -13.05 8.78 12.46
N GLU A 155 -12.70 8.12 13.56
CA GLU A 155 -12.87 8.62 14.93
C GLU A 155 -11.63 9.42 15.42
N GLY A 156 -10.68 9.72 14.52
CA GLY A 156 -9.50 10.52 14.82
C GLY A 156 -8.34 9.73 15.43
N GLY A 157 -8.27 8.41 15.21
CA GLY A 157 -7.19 7.56 15.71
C GLY A 157 -5.83 7.88 15.09
N GLU A 158 -4.85 8.25 15.93
CA GLU A 158 -3.49 8.61 15.48
C GLU A 158 -2.71 7.42 14.92
N VAL A 159 -2.88 6.23 15.53
CA VAL A 159 -2.19 5.03 15.05
C VAL A 159 -2.78 4.60 13.71
N SER A 160 -4.11 4.57 13.61
CA SER A 160 -4.82 4.25 12.37
C SER A 160 -4.44 5.20 11.24
N LYS A 161 -4.41 6.50 11.52
CA LYS A 161 -3.92 7.51 10.58
C LYS A 161 -2.49 7.22 10.12
N THR A 162 -1.60 6.85 11.02
CA THR A 162 -0.21 6.48 10.69
C THR A 162 -0.13 5.27 9.73
N ILE A 163 -1.00 4.27 9.93
CA ILE A 163 -1.12 3.12 9.02
C ILE A 163 -1.62 3.58 7.66
N LEU A 164 -2.70 4.37 7.61
CA LEU A 164 -3.27 4.87 6.35
C LEU A 164 -2.28 5.77 5.60
N GLU A 165 -1.55 6.65 6.28
CA GLU A 165 -0.49 7.47 5.68
C GLU A 165 0.60 6.62 5.04
N TRP A 166 1.02 5.52 5.68
CA TRP A 166 2.00 4.61 5.08
C TRP A 166 1.49 3.98 3.78
N PHE A 167 0.22 3.54 3.74
CA PHE A 167 -0.39 3.03 2.51
C PHE A 167 -0.63 4.12 1.46
N TYR A 168 -0.88 5.35 1.89
CA TYR A 168 -1.01 6.50 1.00
C TYR A 168 0.32 6.80 0.29
N ASP A 169 1.41 6.77 1.05
CA ASP A 169 2.79 6.97 0.55
C ASP A 169 3.30 5.81 -0.34
N LEU A 170 2.62 4.66 -0.31
CA LEU A 170 2.95 3.50 -1.14
C LEU A 170 2.56 3.77 -2.60
N ASN A 171 3.56 4.11 -3.42
CA ASN A 171 3.38 4.38 -4.84
C ASN A 171 3.55 3.11 -5.68
N LEU A 172 2.55 2.80 -6.50
CA LEU A 172 2.55 1.63 -7.40
C LEU A 172 2.50 2.10 -8.85
N LEU A 173 3.64 2.03 -9.53
CA LEU A 173 3.78 2.48 -10.91
C LEU A 173 3.45 1.34 -11.88
N ASN A 174 2.50 1.57 -12.77
CA ASN A 174 2.15 0.64 -13.85
C ASN A 174 2.48 1.28 -15.20
N GLY A 175 3.48 0.74 -15.89
CA GLY A 175 3.93 1.25 -17.20
C GLY A 175 2.91 1.13 -18.33
N LEU A 176 1.77 0.47 -18.08
CA LEU A 176 0.64 0.40 -19.03
C LEU A 176 -0.41 1.49 -18.80
N GLN A 177 -0.38 2.16 -17.65
CA GLN A 177 -1.33 3.22 -17.27
C GLN A 177 -0.54 4.48 -16.90
N ASN A 178 -0.09 5.21 -17.92
CA ASN A 178 0.93 6.26 -17.74
C ASN A 178 0.37 7.67 -17.55
N GLN A 179 -0.90 7.92 -17.84
CA GLN A 179 -1.41 9.29 -17.96
C GLN A 179 -1.23 10.14 -16.68
N PRO A 180 -1.61 9.67 -15.48
CA PRO A 180 -1.42 10.47 -14.25
C PRO A 180 0.07 10.71 -13.92
N TYR A 181 0.96 9.82 -14.35
CA TYR A 181 2.40 9.94 -14.13
C TYR A 181 3.05 10.90 -15.11
N ILE A 182 2.54 10.96 -16.34
CA ILE A 182 2.96 11.95 -17.33
C ILE A 182 2.61 13.34 -16.82
N ASP A 183 1.38 13.55 -16.35
CA ASP A 183 0.96 14.85 -15.81
C ASP A 183 1.81 15.25 -14.61
N PHE A 184 2.05 14.33 -13.67
CA PHE A 184 2.97 14.56 -12.56
C PHE A 184 4.38 14.91 -13.02
N ALA A 185 4.94 14.16 -13.98
CA ALA A 185 6.28 14.41 -14.50
C ALA A 185 6.37 15.78 -15.18
N LEU A 186 5.36 16.17 -15.96
CA LEU A 186 5.27 17.48 -16.61
C LEU A 186 5.21 18.62 -15.57
N GLU A 187 4.41 18.46 -14.52
CA GLU A 187 4.38 19.42 -13.41
C GLU A 187 5.73 19.54 -12.70
N GLN A 188 6.39 18.41 -12.41
CA GLN A 188 7.72 18.41 -11.79
C GLN A 188 8.80 19.01 -12.70
N MET A 189 8.65 18.91 -14.02
CA MET A 189 9.57 19.52 -14.99
C MET A 189 9.52 21.06 -15.00
N LYS A 190 8.51 21.67 -14.38
CA LYS A 190 8.49 23.13 -14.15
C LYS A 190 9.56 23.57 -13.14
N ASP A 191 10.03 22.69 -12.26
CA ASP A 191 11.19 22.96 -11.39
C ASP A 191 12.51 22.76 -12.18
N PRO A 192 13.31 23.82 -12.36
CA PRO A 192 14.59 23.74 -13.08
C PRO A 192 15.56 22.69 -12.51
N ASN A 193 15.55 22.48 -11.19
CA ASN A 193 16.44 21.51 -10.54
C ASN A 193 16.05 20.07 -10.87
N ILE A 194 14.74 19.80 -10.93
CA ILE A 194 14.23 18.47 -11.30
C ILE A 194 14.45 18.23 -12.79
N LYS A 195 14.16 19.23 -13.63
CA LYS A 195 14.45 19.17 -15.08
C LYS A 195 15.92 18.82 -15.35
N ALA A 196 16.85 19.48 -14.65
CA ALA A 196 18.27 19.21 -14.80
C ALA A 196 18.64 17.77 -14.44
N LYS A 197 18.10 17.23 -13.33
CA LYS A 197 18.31 15.83 -12.93
C LYS A 197 17.72 14.84 -13.93
N LEU A 198 16.53 15.11 -14.45
CA LEU A 198 15.88 14.28 -15.46
C LEU A 198 16.69 14.24 -16.76
N LEU A 199 17.19 15.39 -17.23
CA LEU A 199 18.05 15.45 -18.41
C LEU A 199 19.37 14.70 -18.22
N ASP A 200 19.99 14.80 -17.04
CA ASP A 200 21.18 14.01 -16.71
C ASP A 200 20.89 12.50 -16.76
N LEU A 201 19.74 12.06 -16.24
CA LEU A 201 19.30 10.66 -16.31
C LEU A 201 19.11 10.19 -17.76
N LEU A 202 18.42 10.99 -18.60
CA LEU A 202 18.17 10.64 -20.00
C LEU A 202 19.45 10.59 -20.84
N LYS A 203 20.40 11.51 -20.58
CA LYS A 203 21.73 11.49 -21.21
C LYS A 203 22.52 10.24 -20.82
N LYS A 204 22.45 9.82 -19.55
CA LYS A 204 23.08 8.58 -19.07
C LYS A 204 22.44 7.32 -19.65
N ALA A 205 21.15 7.36 -19.98
CA ALA A 205 20.43 6.26 -20.61
C ALA A 205 20.71 6.13 -22.11
N ASP A 206 21.55 7.00 -22.69
CA ASP A 206 21.97 7.01 -24.10
C ASP A 206 20.79 7.01 -25.10
N LEU A 207 19.72 7.74 -24.77
CA LEU A 207 18.53 7.84 -25.62
C LEU A 207 18.68 8.90 -26.73
N SER A 208 19.85 9.50 -26.91
CA SER A 208 20.10 10.63 -27.84
C SER A 208 19.20 11.86 -27.60
N ILE A 209 18.66 12.02 -26.38
CA ILE A 209 17.80 13.15 -25.99
C ILE A 209 18.67 14.27 -25.42
N ASN A 210 18.64 15.44 -26.07
CA ASN A 210 19.46 16.59 -25.68
C ASN A 210 18.75 17.58 -24.75
N ASP A 211 17.44 17.73 -24.89
CA ASP A 211 16.60 18.65 -24.12
C ASP A 211 15.15 18.13 -24.08
N LEU A 212 14.38 18.64 -23.12
CA LEU A 212 12.94 18.42 -22.97
C LEU A 212 12.25 19.76 -22.82
N LYS A 213 11.18 19.97 -23.60
CA LYS A 213 10.35 21.18 -23.56
C LYS A 213 8.91 20.80 -23.29
N ILE A 214 8.24 21.59 -22.46
CA ILE A 214 6.80 21.49 -22.25
C ILE A 214 6.15 22.37 -23.32
N ASP A 215 5.26 21.79 -24.12
CA ASP A 215 4.43 22.50 -25.09
C ASP A 215 2.99 22.52 -24.57
N GLU A 216 2.51 23.68 -24.16
CA GLU A 216 1.14 23.87 -23.67
C GLU A 216 0.25 24.24 -24.85
N GLN A 217 -0.78 23.44 -25.12
CA GLN A 217 -1.76 23.70 -26.18
C GLN A 217 -3.10 24.09 -25.57
N ASP A 218 -3.60 25.27 -25.92
CA ASP A 218 -4.96 25.70 -25.57
C ASP A 218 -5.97 24.81 -26.31
N ILE A 219 -6.82 24.11 -25.56
CA ILE A 219 -7.90 23.30 -26.14
C ILE A 219 -9.13 24.22 -26.31
N PRO A 220 -9.65 24.41 -27.53
CA PRO A 220 -10.86 25.21 -27.75
C PRO A 220 -12.08 24.59 -27.04
N ASP A 221 -12.95 25.45 -26.49
CA ASP A 221 -14.12 25.09 -25.67
C ASP A 221 -15.09 24.06 -26.30
N GLU A 222 -15.05 23.86 -27.63
CA GLU A 222 -15.90 22.88 -28.33
C GLU A 222 -15.55 21.41 -28.04
N GLN A 223 -14.38 21.11 -27.45
CA GLN A 223 -13.94 19.74 -27.15
C GLN A 223 -14.01 19.37 -25.66
N ALA A 224 -14.51 20.27 -24.80
CA ALA A 224 -14.53 20.09 -23.34
C ALA A 224 -15.83 19.46 -22.77
N LYS A 225 -16.57 18.67 -23.57
CA LYS A 225 -17.78 17.95 -23.14
C LYS A 225 -17.55 16.46 -22.94
#